data_AF-A0A7U7QNE0-F1
#
_entry.id   AF-A0A7U7QNE0-F1
#
_cell.length_a   1.000
_cell.length_b   1.000
_cell.length_c   1.000
_cell.angle_alpha   90.00
_cell.angle_beta   90.00
_cell.angle_gamma   90.00
#
_symmetry.space_group_name_H-M   'P 1'
#
loop_
_entity.id
_entity.type
_entity.pdbx_description
1 polymer ?
#
loop_
_entity_poly.entity_id
_entity_poly.type
_entity_poly.pdbx_seq_one_letter_code
_entity_poly.pdbx_strand_id
1 'polypeptide(L)'
;CADYSGGIWQFYTLSNGGAFMAPEANDGDEVWSLYNGMNGNGTDMSPEAAGITACLLEYSHHACRTNSDLMTAHYYRLRDYALNHPECSAIMYITD
;
A
#
# COMPACT_ATOMS: atom_id res chain seq x y z
N CYS A 1 9.62 5.65 6.50
CA CYS A 1 10.23 4.40 6.97
C CYS A 1 11.71 4.68 7.20
N ALA A 2 12.24 4.41 8.39
CA ALA A 2 13.65 4.69 8.72
C ALA A 2 14.60 3.69 8.06
N ASP A 3 14.10 2.51 7.72
CA ASP A 3 14.88 1.39 7.17
C ASP A 3 14.84 1.31 5.64
N TYR A 4 13.96 2.10 5.00
CA TYR A 4 13.87 2.16 3.54
C TYR A 4 14.99 3.03 2.96
N SER A 5 15.94 2.40 2.27
CA SER A 5 17.09 3.05 1.61
C SER A 5 16.92 3.25 0.10
N GLY A 6 15.72 3.00 -0.43
CA GLY A 6 15.49 2.84 -1.87
C GLY A 6 15.34 1.37 -2.24
N GLY A 7 15.00 1.10 -3.50
CA GLY A 7 14.81 -0.26 -4.01
C GLY A 7 14.22 -0.25 -5.41
N ILE A 8 14.20 -1.42 -6.04
CA ILE A 8 13.48 -1.60 -7.31
C ILE A 8 12.00 -1.75 -6.97
N TRP A 9 11.15 -0.93 -7.61
CA TRP A 9 9.70 -1.07 -7.48
C TRP A 9 9.18 -1.83 -8.70
N GLN A 10 8.47 -2.91 -8.42
CA GLN A 10 7.77 -3.68 -9.43
C GLN A 10 6.34 -3.15 -9.58
N PHE A 11 5.86 -3.12 -10.82
CA PHE A 11 4.49 -2.73 -11.14
C PHE A 11 3.64 -3.97 -11.28
N TYR A 12 2.51 -3.99 -10.58
CA TYR A 12 1.57 -5.09 -10.57
C TYR A 12 0.22 -4.65 -11.10
N THR A 13 -0.35 -5.46 -11.98
CA THR A 13 -1.74 -5.32 -12.45
C THR A 13 -2.59 -6.42 -11.84
N LEU A 14 -3.74 -6.03 -11.32
CA LEU A 14 -4.70 -6.94 -10.68
C LEU A 14 -5.74 -7.42 -11.69
N SER A 15 -6.23 -8.64 -11.52
CA SER A 15 -7.27 -9.23 -12.36
C SER A 15 -8.60 -8.43 -12.31
N ASN A 16 -8.84 -7.69 -11.23
CA ASN A 16 -9.98 -6.79 -11.07
C ASN A 16 -9.81 -5.42 -11.76
N GLY A 17 -8.75 -5.24 -12.56
CA GLY A 17 -8.44 -3.99 -13.26
C GLY A 17 -7.79 -2.91 -12.37
N GLY A 18 -7.37 -3.28 -11.15
CA GLY A 18 -6.54 -2.45 -10.29
C GLY A 18 -5.06 -2.52 -10.70
N ALA A 19 -4.26 -1.63 -10.14
CA ALA A 19 -2.82 -1.67 -10.28
C ALA A 19 -2.20 -1.09 -9.01
N PHE A 20 -0.98 -1.52 -8.69
CA PHE A 20 -0.17 -0.94 -7.62
C PHE A 20 1.31 -1.15 -7.92
N MET A 21 2.15 -0.52 -7.12
CA MET A 21 3.59 -0.73 -7.14
C MET A 21 4.05 -1.11 -5.75
N ALA A 22 4.99 -2.06 -5.68
CA ALA A 22 5.62 -2.45 -4.43
C ALA A 22 7.12 -2.68 -4.63
N PRO A 23 7.94 -2.43 -3.61
CA PRO A 23 9.34 -2.82 -3.60
C PRO A 23 9.52 -4.31 -3.86
N GLU A 24 10.59 -4.67 -4.57
CA GLU A 24 11.05 -6.05 -4.71
C GLU A 24 11.47 -6.59 -3.33
N ALA A 25 10.84 -7.67 -2.89
CA ALA A 25 11.23 -8.35 -1.67
C ALA A 25 12.53 -9.13 -1.94
N ASN A 26 13.63 -8.77 -1.28
CA ASN A 26 14.93 -9.37 -1.58
C ASN A 26 15.17 -10.70 -0.87
N ASP A 27 14.30 -11.09 0.06
CA ASP A 27 14.14 -12.45 0.60
C ASP A 27 12.81 -12.42 1.38
N GLY A 28 12.01 -13.48 1.35
CA GLY A 28 10.62 -13.49 1.86
C GLY A 28 10.42 -13.21 3.37
N ASP A 29 11.49 -12.92 4.11
CA ASP A 29 11.50 -12.64 5.55
C ASP A 29 11.85 -11.17 5.88
N GLU A 30 11.97 -10.29 4.88
CA GLU A 30 12.23 -8.87 5.13
C GLU A 30 10.99 -8.19 5.74
N VAL A 31 11.17 -7.54 6.90
CA VAL A 31 10.10 -6.84 7.64
C VAL A 31 10.46 -5.37 7.76
N TRP A 32 9.52 -4.49 7.38
CA TRP A 32 9.67 -3.05 7.43
C TRP A 32 8.73 -2.43 8.46
N SER A 33 9.27 -1.55 9.30
CA SER A 33 8.48 -0.75 10.22
C SER A 33 7.98 0.52 9.54
N LEU A 34 6.66 0.64 9.42
CA LEU A 34 5.99 1.84 8.90
C LEU A 34 5.29 2.59 10.03
N TYR A 35 5.26 3.91 9.91
CA TYR A 35 4.56 4.81 10.81
C TYR A 35 3.80 5.85 10.00
N ASN A 36 2.49 5.94 10.23
CA ASN A 36 1.64 6.94 9.64
C ASN A 36 1.43 8.08 10.65
N GLY A 37 2.04 9.23 10.37
CA GLY A 37 1.92 10.42 11.23
C GLY A 37 0.54 11.07 11.23
N MET A 38 -0.36 10.71 10.31
CA MET A 38 -1.71 11.29 10.24
C MET A 38 -2.65 10.70 11.29
N ASN A 39 -2.57 9.39 11.53
CA ASN A 39 -3.38 8.68 12.54
C ASN A 39 -2.57 8.26 13.78
N GLY A 40 -1.23 8.34 13.72
CA GLY A 40 -0.34 7.94 14.80
C GLY A 40 -0.09 6.43 14.90
N ASN A 41 -0.54 5.65 13.90
CA ASN A 41 -0.40 4.20 13.88
C ASN A 41 0.96 3.78 13.31
N GLY A 42 1.57 2.78 13.94
CA GLY A 42 2.80 2.15 13.46
C GLY A 42 2.66 0.64 13.45
N THR A 43 3.17 -0.01 12.40
CA THR A 43 3.10 -1.45 12.27
C THR A 43 4.23 -1.98 11.40
N ASP A 44 4.58 -3.24 11.64
CA ASP A 44 5.59 -3.97 10.90
C ASP A 44 4.89 -4.78 9.80
N MET A 45 5.41 -4.71 8.58
CA MET A 45 4.82 -5.41 7.43
C MET A 45 5.88 -5.72 6.38
N SER A 46 5.56 -6.63 5.46
CA SER A 46 6.44 -6.95 4.32
C SER A 46 6.62 -5.77 3.36
N PRO A 47 7.66 -5.77 2.51
CA PRO A 47 7.81 -4.80 1.44
C PRO A 47 6.59 -4.73 0.51
N GLU A 48 5.95 -5.87 0.23
CA GLU A 48 4.71 -5.91 -0.58
C GLU A 48 3.58 -5.14 0.12
N ALA A 49 3.31 -5.47 1.39
CA ALA A 49 2.29 -4.80 2.19
C ALA A 49 2.58 -3.29 2.36
N ALA A 50 3.84 -2.91 2.47
CA ALA A 50 4.27 -1.51 2.50
C ALA A 50 3.96 -0.79 1.19
N GLY A 51 4.19 -1.45 0.04
CA GLY A 51 3.83 -0.93 -1.28
C GLY A 51 2.33 -0.75 -1.47
N ILE A 52 1.53 -1.74 -1.06
CA ILE A 52 0.06 -1.67 -1.07
C ILE A 52 -0.42 -0.49 -0.21
N THR A 53 0.10 -0.36 1.00
CA THR A 53 -0.21 0.73 1.93
C THR A 53 0.10 2.10 1.31
N ALA A 54 1.31 2.27 0.76
CA ALA A 54 1.71 3.53 0.12
C ALA A 54 0.79 3.89 -1.05
N CYS A 55 0.45 2.91 -1.89
CA CYS A 55 -0.46 3.13 -3.02
C CYS A 55 -1.89 3.50 -2.56
N LEU A 56 -2.41 2.86 -1.52
CA LEU A 56 -3.73 3.19 -0.96
C LEU A 56 -3.80 4.64 -0.45
N LEU A 57 -2.77 5.08 0.27
CA LEU A 57 -2.69 6.46 0.77
C LEU A 57 -2.61 7.47 -0.39
N GLU A 58 -1.77 7.21 -1.40
CA GLU A 58 -1.63 8.09 -2.55
C GLU A 58 -2.92 8.14 -3.38
N TYR A 59 -3.57 7.00 -3.64
CA TYR A 59 -4.83 6.98 -4.41
C TYR A 59 -5.96 7.71 -3.68
N SER A 60 -6.06 7.54 -2.36
CA SER A 60 -7.02 8.27 -1.52
C SER A 60 -6.76 9.78 -1.58
N HIS A 61 -5.52 10.21 -1.33
CA HIS A 61 -5.14 11.62 -1.37
C HIS A 61 -5.37 12.24 -2.75
N HIS A 62 -4.99 11.53 -3.82
CA HIS A 62 -5.15 12.00 -5.19
C HIS A 62 -6.62 12.09 -5.60
N ALA A 63 -7.45 11.10 -5.23
CA ALA A 63 -8.89 11.13 -5.47
C ALA A 63 -9.54 12.33 -4.77
N CYS A 64 -9.22 12.58 -3.50
CA CYS A 64 -9.71 13.74 -2.75
C CYS A 64 -9.24 15.07 -3.35
N ARG A 65 -7.99 15.14 -3.81
CA ARG A 65 -7.41 16.37 -4.38
C ARG A 65 -7.99 16.72 -5.76
N THR A 66 -8.28 15.71 -6.58
CA THR A 66 -8.69 15.90 -7.98
C THR A 66 -10.18 15.68 -8.23
N ASN A 67 -10.90 15.13 -7.25
CA ASN A 67 -12.28 14.63 -7.42
C ASN A 67 -12.40 13.67 -8.62
N SER A 68 -11.38 12.85 -8.86
CA SER A 68 -11.32 11.93 -10.00
C SER A 68 -11.94 10.58 -9.65
N ASP A 69 -13.07 10.26 -10.28
CA ASP A 69 -13.75 8.96 -10.13
C ASP A 69 -12.87 7.78 -10.53
N LEU A 70 -11.96 7.99 -11.49
CA LEU A 70 -11.02 6.97 -11.93
C LEU A 70 -10.05 6.59 -10.80
N MET A 71 -9.53 7.59 -10.07
CA MET A 71 -8.64 7.35 -8.94
C MET A 71 -9.37 6.75 -7.75
N THR A 72 -10.61 7.17 -7.49
CA THR A 72 -11.49 6.53 -6.52
C THR A 72 -11.72 5.04 -6.88
N ALA A 73 -11.94 4.72 -8.15
CA ALA A 73 -12.09 3.34 -8.60
C ALA A 73 -10.80 2.53 -8.40
N HIS A 74 -9.62 3.10 -8.70
CA HIS A 74 -8.34 2.45 -8.44
C HIS A 74 -8.09 2.19 -6.95
N TYR A 75 -8.45 3.15 -6.08
CA TYR A 75 -8.41 2.96 -4.62
C TYR A 75 -9.26 1.75 -4.20
N TYR A 76 -10.53 1.68 -4.64
CA TYR A 76 -11.40 0.57 -4.25
C TYR A 76 -10.93 -0.79 -4.79
N ARG A 77 -10.40 -0.85 -6.02
CA ARG A 77 -9.85 -2.09 -6.60
C ARG A 77 -8.62 -2.58 -5.84
N LEU A 78 -7.74 -1.67 -5.43
CA LEU A 78 -6.57 -2.03 -4.62
C LEU A 78 -6.98 -2.41 -3.20
N ARG A 79 -7.96 -1.70 -2.61
CA ARG A 79 -8.48 -2.01 -1.27
C ARG A 79 -9.11 -3.40 -1.22
N ASP A 80 -9.84 -3.80 -2.25
CA ASP A 80 -10.41 -5.15 -2.38
C ASP A 80 -9.32 -6.24 -2.43
N TYR A 81 -8.22 -5.98 -3.14
CA TYR A 81 -7.05 -6.87 -3.10
C TYR A 81 -6.40 -6.92 -1.71
N ALA A 82 -6.21 -5.76 -1.07
CA ALA A 82 -5.63 -5.66 0.26
C ALA A 82 -6.44 -6.41 1.34
N LEU A 83 -7.78 -6.45 1.22
CA LEU A 83 -8.64 -7.21 2.13
C LEU A 83 -8.41 -8.73 2.08
N ASN A 84 -7.94 -9.24 0.95
CA ASN A 84 -7.62 -10.65 0.75
C ASN A 84 -6.12 -10.97 1.02
N HIS A 85 -5.31 -9.96 1.32
CA HIS A 85 -3.89 -10.13 1.60
C HIS A 85 -3.66 -10.78 2.99
N PRO A 86 -2.65 -11.65 3.18
CA PRO A 86 -2.33 -12.24 4.48
C PRO A 86 -2.10 -11.20 5.59
N GLU A 87 -1.57 -10.04 5.23
CA GLU A 87 -1.28 -8.92 6.13
C GLU A 87 -2.38 -7.83 6.13
N CYS A 88 -3.63 -8.17 5.75
CA CYS A 88 -4.71 -7.18 5.62
C CYS A 88 -4.94 -6.37 6.91
N SER A 89 -4.77 -6.99 8.08
CA SER A 89 -4.92 -6.31 9.36
C SER A 89 -3.91 -5.19 9.55
N ALA A 90 -2.63 -5.43 9.21
CA ALA A 90 -1.57 -4.43 9.29
C ALA A 90 -1.79 -3.30 8.30
N ILE A 91 -2.14 -3.65 7.04
CA ILE A 91 -2.43 -2.68 5.99
C ILE A 91 -3.61 -1.79 6.39
N MET A 92 -4.73 -2.37 6.85
CA MET A 92 -5.90 -1.58 7.23
C MET A 92 -5.63 -0.72 8.47
N TYR A 93 -4.92 -1.27 9.45
CA TYR A 93 -4.57 -0.55 10.68
C TYR A 93 -3.75 0.71 10.41
N ILE A 94 -2.76 0.63 9.51
CA ILE A 94 -1.94 1.82 9.21
C ILE A 94 -2.66 2.83 8.30
N THR A 95 -3.62 2.39 7.49
CA THR A 95 -4.39 3.26 6.58
C THR A 95 -5.66 3.87 7.17
N ASP A 96 -5.99 3.54 8.42
CA ASP A 96 -7.18 4.04 9.14
C ASP A 96 -7.17 5.59 9.27
#